data_AF-A0A960JRM4-F1
#
_entry.id   AF-A0A960JRM4-F1
#
_cell.length_a   1.000
_cell.length_b   1.000
_cell.length_c   1.000
_cell.angle_alpha   90.00
_cell.angle_beta   90.00
_cell.angle_gamma   90.00
#
_symmetry.space_group_name_H-M   'P 1'
#
loop_
_entity.id
_entity.type
_entity.pdbx_description
1 polymer ?
#
loop_
_entity_poly.entity_id
_entity_poly.type
_entity_poly.pdbx_seq_one_letter_code
_entity_poly.pdbx_strand_id
1 'polypeptide(L)' 'SAFFTLTGFHGVHVTFGILMLLTLMVLSFKGRIPQSKSEAVEIVGLYWHFVDVVWILIFTVVYLIP' A
#
# COMPACT_ATOMS: atom_id res chain seq x y z
N SER A 1 -20.06 6.79 -12.29
CA SER A 1 -18.66 6.83 -12.77
C SER A 1 -17.65 7.07 -11.65
N ALA A 2 -17.82 8.10 -10.81
CA ALA A 2 -16.88 8.43 -9.73
C ALA A 2 -16.57 7.26 -8.76
N PHE A 3 -17.58 6.47 -8.37
CA PHE A 3 -17.40 5.28 -7.54
C PHE A 3 -16.33 4.33 -8.08
N PHE A 4 -16.48 3.87 -9.33
CA PHE A 4 -15.57 2.90 -9.94
C PHE A 4 -14.20 3.50 -10.25
N THR A 5 -14.14 4.78 -10.62
CA THR A 5 -12.86 5.46 -10.84
C THR A 5 -12.05 5.53 -9.54
N LEU A 6 -12.68 5.93 -8.43
CA LEU A 6 -12.01 6.13 -7.16
C LEU A 6 -11.64 4.80 -6.47
N THR A 7 -12.58 3.86 -6.40
CA THR A 7 -12.29 2.52 -5.84
C THR A 7 -11.34 1.71 -6.73
N GLY A 8 -11.49 1.81 -8.06
CA GLY A 8 -10.60 1.16 -9.02
C GLY A 8 -9.16 1.70 -8.96
N PHE A 9 -8.98 3.03 -8.95
CA PHE A 9 -7.66 3.65 -8.82
C PHE A 9 -6.97 3.27 -7.50
N HIS A 10 -7.74 3.25 -6.40
CA HIS A 10 -7.24 2.78 -5.13
C HIS A 10 -6.83 1.30 -5.17
N GLY A 11 -7.63 0.42 -5.77
CA GLY A 11 -7.29 -1.00 -5.95
C GLY A 11 -6.00 -1.23 -6.73
N VAL A 12 -5.69 -0.38 -7.71
CA VAL A 12 -4.40 -0.39 -8.42
C VAL A 12 -3.24 -0.09 -7.46
N HIS A 13 -3.37 0.92 -6.60
CA HIS A 13 -2.33 1.28 -5.61
C HIS A 13 -2.12 0.16 -4.59
N VAL A 14 -3.20 -0.45 -4.09
CA VAL A 14 -3.13 -1.63 -3.21
C VAL A 14 -2.36 -2.75 -3.89
N THR A 15 -2.65 -3.05 -5.16
CA THR A 15 -1.97 -4.10 -5.92
C THR A 15 -0.46 -3.83 -6.01
N PHE A 16 -0.05 -2.60 -6.34
CA PHE A 16 1.37 -2.23 -6.34
C PHE A 16 2.01 -2.31 -4.95
N GLY A 17 1.30 -1.88 -3.91
CA GLY A 17 1.74 -2.01 -2.52
C GLY A 17 2.03 -3.45 -2.12
N ILE A 18 1.14 -4.38 -2.50
CA ILE A 18 1.31 -5.81 -2.22
C ILE A 18 2.56 -6.34 -2.93
N LEU A 19 2.76 -6.00 -4.20
CA LEU A 19 3.94 -6.43 -4.96
C LEU A 19 5.24 -5.90 -4.34
N MET A 20 5.26 -4.66 -3.87
CA MET A 20 6.42 -4.08 -3.18
C MET A 20 6.70 -4.80 -1.85
N LEU A 21 5.67 -5.04 -1.04
CA LEU A 21 5.80 -5.77 0.23
C LEU A 21 6.27 -7.21 0.02
N LEU A 22 5.71 -7.93 -0.96
CA LEU A 22 6.15 -9.28 -1.32
C LEU A 22 7.62 -9.29 -1.77
N THR A 23 8.03 -8.29 -2.54
CA THR A 23 9.43 -8.14 -2.97
C THR A 23 10.35 -7.95 -1.76
N LEU A 24 10.00 -7.06 -0.83
CA LEU A 24 10.76 -6.86 0.40
C LEU A 24 10.79 -8.10 1.28
N MET A 25 9.68 -8.83 1.39
CA MET A 25 9.59 -10.09 2.13
C MET A 25 10.55 -11.13 1.56
N VAL A 26 10.55 -11.33 0.24
CA VAL A 26 11.47 -12.26 -0.44
C VAL A 26 12.93 -11.83 -0.29
N LEU A 27 13.24 -10.54 -0.43
CA LEU A 27 14.60 -10.03 -0.24
C LEU A 27 15.08 -10.17 1.21
N SER A 28 14.20 -9.98 2.18
CA SER A 28 14.48 -10.16 3.61
C SER A 28 14.81 -11.61 3.92
N PHE A 29 14.01 -12.59 3.45
CA PHE A 29 14.32 -14.00 3.64
C PHE A 29 15.61 -14.46 2.96
N LYS A 30 16.01 -13.80 1.88
CA LYS A 30 17.30 -14.06 1.20
C LYS A 30 18.49 -13.36 1.87
N GLY A 31 18.28 -12.67 3.00
CA GLY A 31 19.31 -11.92 3.71
C GLY A 31 19.86 -10.73 2.92
N ARG A 32 19.12 -10.23 1.92
CA ARG A 32 19.57 -9.16 1.01
C ARG A 32 19.22 -7.75 1.48
N ILE A 33 18.56 -7.63 2.62
CA ILE A 33 18.27 -6.34 3.27
C ILE A 33 19.13 -6.24 4.53
N PRO A 34 20.35 -5.67 4.44
CA PRO A 34 21.13 -5.38 5.63
C PRO A 34 20.44 -4.29 6.45
N GLN A 35 20.52 -4.35 7.79
CA GLN A 35 19.85 -3.37 8.65
C GLN A 35 20.28 -1.92 8.40
N SER A 36 21.51 -1.69 7.95
CA SER A 36 22.03 -0.38 7.56
C SER A 36 21.39 0.19 6.28
N LYS A 37 20.61 -0.61 5.55
CA LYS A 37 19.84 -0.20 4.36
C LYS A 37 18.35 -0.53 4.51
N SER A 38 17.82 -0.36 5.71
CA SER A 38 16.40 -0.57 6.04
C SER A 38 15.47 0.54 5.52
N GLU A 39 16.03 1.64 5.00
CA GLU A 39 15.28 2.76 4.41
C GLU A 39 14.25 2.30 3.35
N ALA A 40 14.60 1.32 2.51
CA ALA A 40 13.67 0.78 1.53
C ALA A 40 12.42 0.15 2.18
N VAL A 41 12.59 -0.48 3.35
CA VAL A 41 11.47 -1.05 4.12
C VAL A 41 10.63 0.06 4.72
N GLU A 42 11.26 1.11 5.24
CA GLU A 42 10.55 2.28 5.80
C GLU A 42 9.73 2.99 4.72
N ILE A 43 10.31 3.26 3.55
CA ILE A 43 9.62 3.94 2.44
C ILE A 43 8.43 3.12 1.95
N VAL A 44 8.59 1.81 1.75
CA VAL A 44 7.47 0.95 1.33
C VAL A 44 6.42 0.84 2.44
N GLY A 45 6.84 0.83 3.71
CA GLY A 45 5.94 0.89 4.87
C GLY A 45 5.11 2.18 4.87
N LEU A 46 5.75 3.33 4.66
CA LEU A 46 5.06 4.63 4.54
C LEU A 46 4.08 4.66 3.35
N TYR A 47 4.47 4.08 2.20
CA TYR A 47 3.55 3.91 1.08
C TYR A 47 2.33 3.07 1.46
N TRP A 48 2.54 1.95 2.16
CA TRP A 48 1.44 1.09 2.61
C TRP A 48 0.49 1.80 3.57
N HIS A 49 1.03 2.54 4.54
CA HIS A 49 0.22 3.35 5.45
C HIS A 49 -0.55 4.46 4.73
N PHE A 50 0.04 5.11 3.72
CA PHE A 50 -0.66 6.08 2.90
C PHE A 50 -1.87 5.43 2.20
N VAL A 51 -1.69 4.26 1.59
CA VAL A 51 -2.79 3.54 0.92
C VAL A 51 -3.88 3.18 1.93
N ASP A 52 -3.52 2.70 3.13
CA ASP A 52 -4.49 2.35 4.18
C ASP A 52 -5.31 3.56 4.65
N VAL A 53 -4.66 4.71 4.90
CA VAL A 53 -5.35 5.96 5.27
C VAL A 53 -6.30 6.42 4.17
N VAL A 54 -5.89 6.37 2.91
CA VAL A 54 -6.77 6.69 1.77
C VAL A 54 -7.97 5.75 1.74
N TRP A 55 -7.79 4.45 2.02
CA TRP A 55 -8.89 3.51 2.07
C TRP A 55 -9.92 3.85 3.15
N ILE A 56 -9.47 4.22 4.36
CA ILE A 56 -10.36 4.61 5.45
C ILE A 56 -11.25 5.80 5.02
N LEU A 57 -10.67 6.80 4.34
CA LEU A 57 -11.42 7.94 3.81
C LEU A 57 -12.43 7.52 2.73
N ILE A 58 -12.00 6.70 1.77
CA ILE A 58 -12.85 6.18 0.70
C ILE A 58 -14.02 5.38 1.29
N PHE A 59 -13.74 4.45 2.18
CA PHE A 59 -14.74 3.61 2.83
C PHE A 59 -15.78 4.47 3.56
N THR A 60 -15.31 5.46 4.33
CA THR A 60 -16.20 6.35 5.08
C THR A 60 -17.13 7.14 4.14
N VAL A 61 -16.59 7.82 3.14
CA VAL A 61 -17.37 8.69 2.24
C VAL A 61 -18.27 7.91 1.31
N VAL A 62 -17.81 6.77 0.81
CA VAL A 62 -18.50 6.03 -0.26
C VAL A 62 -19.46 4.97 0.29
N TYR A 63 -19.16 4.37 1.44
CA TYR A 63 -19.93 3.24 1.96
C TYR A 63 -20.71 3.54 3.25
N LEU A 64 -20.26 4.50 4.07
CA LEU A 64 -20.92 4.82 5.35
C LEU A 64 -21.82 6.06 5.29
N ILE A 65 -21.53 7.01 4.39
CA ILE A 65 -22.33 8.21 4.20
C ILE A 65 -23.22 8.00 2.96
N PRO A 66 -24.56 7.98 3.11
CA PRO A 66 -25.49 7.88 2.00
C PRO A 66 -25.58 9.16 1.16
#